data_AF-A0A5J9SXJ7-F1
#
_entry.id   AF-A0A5J9SXJ7-F1
#
_cell.length_a   1.000
_cell.length_b   1.000
_cell.length_c   1.000
_cell.angle_alpha   90.00
_cell.angle_beta   90.00
_cell.angle_gamma   90.00
#
_symmetry.space_group_name_H-M   'P 1'
#
loop_
_entity.id
_entity.type
_entity.pdbx_description
1 polymer ?
#
loop_
_entity_poly.entity_id
_entity_poly.type
_entity_poly.pdbx_seq_one_letter_code
_entity_poly.pdbx_strand_id
1 'polypeptide(L)'
;MATPVRRILHRPGTSESLRQLVGFTEDLLRVIFLLLSSPADLIRASAACTSFRRIITDPDFLRRYRSVHPPLFLGFLGQHCFYPTAAPNHNAPAGRALKRAAAGFTFDHIPRTGRFAWHVCDVRDGRILLESVTHYNIFPGLAVCDPLSRQHVHLPAIPDDLVASVQVQERKLECFAAALVPSGDQEDTTFKVVARTYYREEMYVAFIFSSVSGVWSVGARTKCDALDLPLYRVGTLLVVPHHYAYGCFYWKMLCKNKLIKLDLNNMKFSSLHLPPDHYMRLIVIVEAGNGLLGMISRTNRNNGPFLYYTISQNGAQYS
;
A
#
# COMPACT_ATOMS: atom_id res chain seq x y z
N MET A 1 -8.17 -59.97 65.36
CA MET A 1 -8.85 -58.85 64.67
C MET A 1 -7.78 -57.90 64.16
N ALA A 2 -7.59 -57.81 62.85
CA ALA A 2 -6.69 -56.85 62.21
C ALA A 2 -7.40 -56.28 60.98
N THR A 3 -7.58 -54.97 60.96
CA THR A 3 -8.21 -54.17 59.89
C THR A 3 -7.21 -53.86 58.78
N PRO A 4 -7.58 -53.92 57.49
CA PRO A 4 -6.70 -53.47 56.42
C PRO A 4 -6.87 -51.96 56.16
N VAL A 5 -5.72 -51.27 56.08
CA VAL A 5 -5.60 -49.86 55.71
C VAL A 5 -5.86 -49.69 54.21
N ARG A 6 -6.86 -48.89 53.83
CA ARG A 6 -7.07 -48.46 52.44
C ARG A 6 -6.00 -47.45 52.04
N ARG A 7 -5.17 -47.78 51.04
CA ARG A 7 -4.34 -46.81 50.31
C ARG A 7 -5.24 -45.93 49.46
N ILE A 8 -5.25 -44.64 49.75
CA ILE A 8 -5.81 -43.61 48.87
C ILE A 8 -4.79 -43.40 47.74
N LEU A 9 -5.17 -43.75 46.51
CA LEU A 9 -4.42 -43.38 45.31
C LEU A 9 -4.65 -41.90 45.03
N HIS A 10 -3.61 -41.09 45.18
CA HIS A 10 -3.58 -39.72 44.68
C HIS A 10 -3.67 -39.73 43.14
N ARG A 11 -4.61 -38.96 42.59
CA ARG A 11 -4.78 -38.72 41.16
C ARG A 11 -3.85 -37.58 40.73
N PRO A 12 -2.84 -37.80 39.87
CA PRO A 12 -1.99 -36.71 39.40
C PRO A 12 -2.65 -35.93 38.24
N GLY A 13 -2.68 -34.61 38.34
CA GLY A 13 -2.44 -33.66 37.24
C GLY A 13 -3.15 -33.83 35.88
N THR A 14 -4.46 -34.10 35.81
CA THR A 14 -5.17 -34.18 34.51
C THR A 14 -5.33 -32.83 33.78
N SER A 15 -5.28 -31.70 34.48
CA SER A 15 -5.53 -30.37 33.90
C SER A 15 -4.39 -29.88 32.99
N GLU A 16 -3.15 -30.13 33.38
CA GLU A 16 -1.97 -29.59 32.69
C GLU A 16 -1.63 -30.38 31.42
N SER A 17 -1.77 -31.71 31.48
CA SER A 17 -1.61 -32.60 30.32
C SER A 17 -2.69 -32.39 29.25
N LEU A 18 -3.94 -32.11 29.63
CA LEU A 18 -5.01 -31.77 28.69
C LEU A 18 -4.78 -30.41 28.03
N ARG A 19 -4.29 -29.40 28.76
CA ARG A 19 -3.94 -28.09 28.20
C ARG A 19 -2.79 -28.19 27.19
N GLN A 20 -1.78 -29.02 27.47
CA GLN A 20 -0.69 -29.29 26.54
C GLN A 20 -1.16 -30.03 25.28
N LEU A 21 -2.04 -31.01 25.40
CA LEU A 21 -2.60 -31.75 24.27
C LEU A 21 -3.50 -30.87 23.39
N VAL A 22 -4.31 -30.00 24.00
CA VAL A 22 -5.14 -29.01 23.30
C VAL A 22 -4.24 -27.98 22.61
N GLY A 23 -3.19 -27.48 23.28
CA GLY A 23 -2.21 -26.56 22.69
C GLY A 23 -1.51 -27.18 21.47
N PHE A 24 -1.03 -28.41 21.58
CA PHE A 24 -0.41 -29.15 20.47
C PHE A 24 -1.38 -29.36 19.29
N THR A 25 -2.66 -29.62 19.59
CA THR A 25 -3.69 -29.77 18.56
C THR A 25 -3.98 -28.45 17.84
N GLU A 26 -4.04 -27.34 18.57
CA GLU A 26 -4.23 -26.01 17.98
C GLU A 26 -3.04 -25.56 17.14
N ASP A 27 -1.81 -25.85 17.58
CA ASP A 27 -0.60 -25.53 16.82
C ASP A 27 -0.55 -26.30 15.49
N LEU A 28 -0.93 -27.59 15.51
CA LEU A 28 -1.05 -28.39 14.28
C LEU A 28 -2.14 -27.84 13.36
N LEU A 29 -3.31 -27.48 13.90
CA LEU A 29 -4.39 -26.87 13.11
C LEU A 29 -3.95 -25.55 12.49
N ARG A 30 -3.20 -24.71 13.21
CA ARG A 30 -2.61 -23.48 12.67
C ARG A 30 -1.70 -23.78 11.49
N VAL A 31 -0.83 -24.78 11.60
CA VAL A 31 0.04 -25.20 10.48
C VAL A 31 -0.79 -25.69 9.29
N ILE A 32 -1.81 -26.53 9.52
CA ILE A 32 -2.68 -27.04 8.46
C ILE A 32 -3.40 -25.89 7.74
N PHE A 33 -3.98 -24.94 8.49
CA PHE A 33 -4.68 -23.80 7.90
C PHE A 33 -3.72 -22.84 7.18
N LEU A 34 -2.47 -22.71 7.63
CA LEU A 34 -1.44 -21.95 6.92
C LEU A 34 -1.05 -22.59 5.59
N LEU A 35 -1.26 -23.89 5.38
CA LEU A 35 -0.99 -24.55 4.09
C LEU A 35 -2.12 -24.36 3.08
N LEU A 36 -3.30 -23.89 3.50
CA LEU A 36 -4.42 -23.63 2.60
C LEU A 36 -4.17 -22.34 1.80
N SER A 37 -3.49 -22.44 0.65
CA SER A 37 -3.20 -21.25 -0.19
C SER A 37 -4.43 -20.56 -0.77
N SER A 38 -5.59 -21.22 -0.75
CA SER A 38 -6.86 -20.67 -1.23
C SER A 38 -7.61 -19.99 -0.07
N PRO A 39 -7.81 -18.65 -0.12
CA PRO A 39 -8.60 -17.97 0.91
C PRO A 39 -10.05 -18.47 0.97
N ALA A 40 -10.58 -19.00 -0.14
CA ALA A 40 -11.90 -19.63 -0.15
C ALA A 40 -11.93 -20.91 0.71
N ASP A 41 -10.86 -21.70 0.71
CA ASP A 41 -10.75 -22.93 1.51
C ASP A 41 -10.60 -22.59 2.99
N LEU A 42 -9.82 -21.55 3.29
CA LEU A 42 -9.70 -21.00 4.63
C LEU A 42 -11.05 -20.51 5.17
N ILE A 43 -11.83 -19.78 4.36
CA ILE A 43 -13.19 -19.36 4.73
C ILE A 43 -14.10 -20.57 4.97
N ARG A 44 -14.04 -21.59 4.10
CA ARG A 44 -14.80 -22.84 4.29
C ARG A 44 -14.43 -23.57 5.58
N ALA A 45 -13.13 -23.65 5.91
CA ALA A 45 -12.67 -24.22 7.17
C ALA A 45 -13.18 -23.41 8.37
N SER A 46 -13.19 -22.08 8.28
CA SER A 46 -13.72 -21.21 9.34
C SER A 46 -15.22 -21.39 9.56
N ALA A 47 -15.97 -21.76 8.52
CA ALA A 47 -17.40 -22.03 8.61
C ALA A 47 -17.72 -23.42 9.20
N ALA A 48 -16.74 -24.34 9.23
CA ALA A 48 -16.96 -25.71 9.67
C ALA A 48 -17.19 -25.83 11.18
N CYS A 49 -16.45 -25.06 12.00
CA CYS A 49 -16.66 -25.06 13.45
C CYS A 49 -16.14 -23.77 14.13
N THR A 50 -16.61 -23.52 15.35
CA THR A 50 -16.24 -22.33 16.15
C THR A 50 -14.76 -22.29 16.53
N SER A 51 -14.15 -23.44 16.82
CA SER A 51 -12.72 -23.52 17.13
C SER A 51 -11.85 -23.15 15.93
N PHE A 52 -12.20 -23.64 14.74
CA PHE A 52 -11.48 -23.29 13.50
C PHE A 52 -11.67 -21.82 13.17
N ARG A 53 -12.90 -21.31 13.29
CA ARG A 53 -13.18 -19.88 13.17
C ARG A 53 -12.27 -19.06 14.08
N ARG A 54 -12.19 -19.41 15.37
CA ARG A 54 -11.36 -18.70 16.35
C ARG A 54 -9.89 -18.67 15.95
N ILE A 55 -9.33 -19.79 15.49
CA ILE A 55 -7.94 -19.87 15.02
C ILE A 55 -7.74 -19.03 13.76
N ILE A 56 -8.66 -19.11 12.81
CA ILE A 56 -8.53 -18.44 11.50
C ILE A 56 -8.75 -16.93 11.61
N THR A 57 -9.62 -16.48 12.52
CA THR A 57 -9.86 -15.05 12.78
C THR A 57 -8.86 -14.43 13.76
N ASP A 58 -7.93 -15.23 14.29
CA ASP A 58 -6.88 -14.76 15.19
C ASP A 58 -5.93 -13.80 14.43
N PRO A 59 -5.67 -12.58 14.96
CA PRO A 59 -4.82 -11.60 14.29
C PRO A 59 -3.41 -12.12 13.98
N ASP A 60 -2.82 -12.92 14.88
CA ASP A 60 -1.50 -13.51 14.68
C ASP A 60 -1.50 -14.53 13.55
N PHE A 61 -2.54 -15.36 13.48
CA PHE A 61 -2.73 -16.30 12.37
C PHE A 61 -2.86 -15.56 11.04
N LEU A 62 -3.72 -14.53 10.96
CA LEU A 62 -3.96 -13.78 9.72
C LEU A 62 -2.69 -13.07 9.25
N ARG A 63 -1.90 -12.50 10.17
CA ARG A 63 -0.59 -11.91 9.84
C ARG A 63 0.36 -12.95 9.22
N ARG A 64 0.50 -14.12 9.85
CA ARG A 64 1.32 -15.21 9.30
C ARG A 64 0.79 -15.74 7.98
N TYR A 65 -0.53 -15.85 7.84
CA TYR A 65 -1.14 -16.29 6.60
C TYR A 65 -0.82 -15.34 5.45
N ARG A 66 -0.89 -14.02 5.66
CA ARG A 66 -0.56 -13.00 4.64
C ARG A 66 0.93 -12.89 4.35
N SER A 67 1.80 -13.19 5.31
CA SER A 67 3.24 -13.20 5.05
C SER A 67 3.67 -14.41 4.19
N VAL A 68 2.92 -15.52 4.28
CA VAL A 68 3.16 -16.73 3.49
C VAL A 68 2.43 -16.69 2.13
N HIS A 69 1.21 -16.14 2.09
CA HIS A 69 0.37 -16.14 0.89
C HIS A 69 0.28 -14.74 0.26
N PRO A 70 0.59 -14.59 -1.04
CA PRO A 70 0.43 -13.32 -1.74
C PRO A 70 -0.99 -12.76 -1.67
N PRO A 71 -1.16 -11.42 -1.63
CA PRO A 71 -2.47 -10.80 -1.73
C PRO A 71 -3.24 -11.23 -2.98
N LEU A 72 -4.56 -11.43 -2.84
CA LEU A 72 -5.40 -11.78 -3.98
C LEU A 72 -5.49 -10.64 -4.99
N PHE A 73 -5.13 -10.91 -6.24
CA PHE A 73 -5.43 -10.00 -7.33
C PHE A 73 -6.91 -10.14 -7.74
N LEU A 74 -7.72 -9.16 -7.35
CA LEU A 74 -9.18 -9.18 -7.54
C LEU A 74 -9.66 -8.34 -8.73
N GLY A 75 -8.83 -7.46 -9.26
CA GLY A 75 -9.16 -6.61 -10.40
C GLY A 75 -8.37 -5.30 -10.42
N PHE A 76 -8.75 -4.43 -11.35
CA PHE A 76 -8.21 -3.09 -11.51
C PHE A 76 -9.25 -2.04 -11.14
N LEU A 77 -8.87 -1.04 -10.36
CA LEU A 77 -9.71 0.12 -10.11
C LEU A 77 -9.30 1.24 -11.07
N GLY A 78 -10.19 1.57 -12.01
CA GLY A 78 -10.05 2.75 -12.86
C GLY A 78 -10.66 3.98 -12.21
N GLN A 79 -10.58 5.12 -12.90
CA GLN A 79 -11.03 6.42 -12.40
C GLN A 79 -12.51 6.43 -11.97
N HIS A 80 -13.36 5.62 -12.60
CA HIS A 80 -14.80 5.63 -12.37
C HIS A 80 -15.41 4.25 -12.13
N CYS A 81 -14.63 3.18 -12.25
CA CYS A 81 -15.18 1.84 -12.11
C CYS A 81 -14.12 0.79 -11.77
N PHE A 82 -14.58 -0.26 -11.10
CA PHE A 82 -13.81 -1.45 -10.84
C PHE A 82 -14.01 -2.51 -11.94
N TYR A 83 -12.89 -2.97 -12.48
CA TYR A 83 -12.78 -4.04 -13.47
C TYR A 83 -12.33 -5.32 -12.74
N PRO A 84 -13.27 -6.20 -12.36
CA PRO A 84 -12.92 -7.44 -11.67
C PRO A 84 -12.09 -8.34 -12.59
N THR A 85 -11.29 -9.21 -12.00
CA THR A 85 -10.63 -10.29 -12.76
C THR A 85 -11.66 -11.10 -13.55
N ALA A 86 -11.30 -11.41 -14.79
CA ALA A 86 -12.12 -12.21 -15.70
C ALA A 86 -11.52 -13.62 -15.87
N ALA A 87 -12.31 -14.55 -16.40
CA ALA A 87 -11.81 -15.86 -16.78
C ALA A 87 -10.64 -15.71 -17.78
N PRO A 88 -9.60 -16.56 -17.71
CA PRO A 88 -9.48 -17.79 -16.92
C PRO A 88 -8.91 -17.61 -15.49
N ASN A 89 -8.85 -16.38 -14.94
CA ASN A 89 -8.31 -16.16 -13.60
C ASN A 89 -9.18 -16.81 -12.51
N HIS A 90 -8.58 -17.63 -11.64
CA HIS A 90 -9.28 -18.34 -10.56
C HIS A 90 -9.97 -17.40 -9.55
N ASN A 91 -9.49 -16.16 -9.42
CA ASN A 91 -10.08 -15.14 -8.56
C ASN A 91 -11.28 -14.41 -9.18
N ALA A 92 -11.66 -14.72 -10.42
CA ALA A 92 -12.76 -14.03 -11.10
C ALA A 92 -14.11 -14.04 -10.33
N PRO A 93 -14.52 -15.14 -9.66
CA PRO A 93 -15.69 -15.13 -8.79
C PRO A 93 -15.55 -14.16 -7.62
N ALA A 94 -14.38 -14.14 -6.96
CA ALA A 94 -14.08 -13.25 -5.84
C ALA A 94 -14.06 -11.78 -6.27
N GLY A 95 -13.47 -11.45 -7.42
CA GLY A 95 -13.49 -10.10 -8.00
C GLY A 95 -14.92 -9.60 -8.28
N ARG A 96 -15.78 -10.46 -8.85
CA ARG A 96 -17.21 -10.12 -9.05
C ARG A 96 -17.96 -9.96 -7.73
N ALA A 97 -17.67 -10.79 -6.73
CA ALA A 97 -18.27 -10.65 -5.40
C ALA A 97 -17.85 -9.32 -4.74
N LEU A 98 -16.57 -8.96 -4.80
CA LEU A 98 -16.05 -7.69 -4.32
C LEU A 98 -16.75 -6.50 -4.99
N LYS A 99 -16.89 -6.51 -6.32
CA LYS A 99 -17.60 -5.44 -7.04
C LYS A 99 -19.03 -5.21 -6.52
N ARG A 100 -19.74 -6.30 -6.19
CA ARG A 100 -21.11 -6.22 -5.65
C ARG A 100 -21.11 -5.74 -4.20
N ALA A 101 -20.24 -6.30 -3.37
CA ALA A 101 -20.14 -5.96 -1.96
C ALA A 101 -19.74 -4.48 -1.76
N ALA A 102 -18.81 -3.98 -2.57
CA ALA A 102 -18.32 -2.60 -2.52
C ALA A 102 -19.24 -1.59 -3.26
N ALA A 103 -20.52 -1.92 -3.47
CA ALA A 103 -21.50 -1.06 -4.15
C ALA A 103 -20.98 -0.46 -5.48
N GLY A 104 -20.24 -1.25 -6.26
CA GLY A 104 -19.66 -0.81 -7.52
C GLY A 104 -18.48 0.16 -7.42
N PHE A 105 -17.92 0.36 -6.21
CA PHE A 105 -16.87 1.34 -5.90
C PHE A 105 -17.32 2.78 -6.11
N THR A 106 -18.49 3.12 -5.57
CA THR A 106 -19.02 4.50 -5.55
C THR A 106 -18.63 5.22 -4.26
N PHE A 107 -18.15 6.46 -4.40
CA PHE A 107 -17.63 7.28 -3.29
C PHE A 107 -18.54 8.47 -2.92
N ASP A 108 -19.76 8.49 -3.43
CA ASP A 108 -20.72 9.60 -3.21
C ASP A 108 -21.17 9.75 -1.75
N HIS A 109 -20.98 8.70 -0.95
CA HIS A 109 -21.26 8.69 0.48
C HIS A 109 -20.22 9.42 1.33
N ILE A 110 -19.07 9.76 0.74
CA ILE A 110 -17.99 10.46 1.43
C ILE A 110 -18.24 11.98 1.26
N PRO A 111 -18.43 12.72 2.37
CA PRO A 111 -18.64 14.17 2.31
C PRO A 111 -17.56 14.85 1.47
N ARG A 112 -17.99 15.70 0.54
CA ARG A 112 -17.05 16.40 -0.35
C ARG A 112 -16.41 17.55 0.41
N THR A 113 -15.08 17.63 0.38
CA THR A 113 -14.31 18.75 0.93
C THR A 113 -14.08 19.86 -0.11
N GLY A 114 -14.42 19.60 -1.38
CA GLY A 114 -14.22 20.50 -2.51
C GLY A 114 -15.36 20.47 -3.52
N ARG A 115 -15.25 21.29 -4.58
CA ARG A 115 -16.24 21.34 -5.66
C ARG A 115 -16.18 20.13 -6.59
N PHE A 116 -15.07 19.40 -6.62
CA PHE A 116 -14.89 18.24 -7.51
C PHE A 116 -15.21 16.92 -6.82
N ALA A 117 -15.57 15.90 -7.61
CA ALA A 117 -15.83 14.57 -7.10
C ALA A 117 -14.54 13.94 -6.59
N TRP A 118 -14.65 12.94 -5.72
CA TRP A 118 -13.51 12.13 -5.31
C TRP A 118 -12.96 11.36 -6.49
N HIS A 119 -11.65 11.46 -6.72
CA HIS A 119 -10.93 10.59 -7.67
C HIS A 119 -9.95 9.69 -6.93
N VAL A 120 -9.73 8.50 -7.49
CA VAL A 120 -8.79 7.51 -6.93
C VAL A 120 -7.36 7.93 -7.25
N CYS A 121 -6.52 7.99 -6.22
CA CYS A 121 -5.09 8.29 -6.33
C CYS A 121 -4.25 7.03 -6.20
N ASP A 122 -4.54 6.23 -5.17
CA ASP A 122 -3.80 5.01 -4.87
C ASP A 122 -4.72 3.92 -4.35
N VAL A 123 -4.32 2.67 -4.56
CA VAL A 123 -4.97 1.50 -3.97
C VAL A 123 -3.89 0.63 -3.38
N ARG A 124 -3.95 0.39 -2.06
CA ARG A 124 -2.97 -0.43 -1.36
C ARG A 124 -3.60 -1.16 -0.20
N ASP A 125 -3.23 -2.42 -0.02
CA ASP A 125 -3.63 -3.23 1.13
C ASP A 125 -5.15 -3.24 1.37
N GLY A 126 -5.93 -3.28 0.29
CA GLY A 126 -7.39 -3.27 0.32
C GLY A 126 -8.04 -1.90 0.57
N ARG A 127 -7.24 -0.84 0.74
CA ARG A 127 -7.70 0.54 0.95
C ARG A 127 -7.53 1.39 -0.30
N ILE A 128 -8.35 2.43 -0.37
CA ILE A 128 -8.39 3.35 -1.49
C ILE A 128 -8.10 4.74 -0.97
N LEU A 129 -7.06 5.37 -1.50
CA LEU A 129 -6.78 6.78 -1.29
C LEU A 129 -7.51 7.60 -2.34
N LEU A 130 -8.29 8.56 -1.87
CA LEU A 130 -9.10 9.45 -2.66
C LEU A 130 -8.61 10.88 -2.48
N GLU A 131 -8.72 11.66 -3.54
CA GLU A 131 -8.42 13.08 -3.55
C GLU A 131 -9.60 13.87 -4.13
N SER A 132 -9.82 15.05 -3.59
CA SER A 132 -10.79 16.01 -4.10
C SER A 132 -10.11 17.35 -4.25
N VAL A 133 -10.00 17.81 -5.49
CA VAL A 133 -9.42 19.13 -5.79
C VAL A 133 -10.31 20.22 -5.18
N THR A 134 -9.69 21.20 -4.54
CA THR A 134 -10.39 22.37 -4.00
C THR A 134 -9.89 23.63 -4.71
N HIS A 135 -10.74 24.63 -4.91
CA HIS A 135 -10.31 25.92 -5.49
C HIS A 135 -9.67 26.85 -4.46
N TYR A 136 -9.86 26.58 -3.18
CA TYR A 136 -9.54 27.51 -2.09
C TYR A 136 -8.32 27.08 -1.27
N ASN A 137 -7.99 25.79 -1.26
CA ASN A 137 -6.84 25.29 -0.51
C ASN A 137 -5.66 25.01 -1.44
N ILE A 138 -4.45 25.26 -0.92
CA ILE A 138 -3.19 24.96 -1.59
C ILE A 138 -3.07 23.44 -1.85
N PHE A 139 -3.54 22.62 -0.91
CA PHE A 139 -3.57 21.17 -1.03
C PHE A 139 -4.98 20.65 -1.33
N PRO A 140 -5.10 19.57 -2.11
CA PRO A 140 -6.38 18.90 -2.28
C PRO A 140 -6.82 18.23 -0.97
N GLY A 141 -8.14 18.02 -0.82
CA GLY A 141 -8.66 17.21 0.27
C GLY A 141 -8.32 15.74 0.03
N LEU A 142 -7.99 15.01 1.09
CA LEU A 142 -7.66 13.59 1.03
C LEU A 142 -8.59 12.77 1.93
N ALA A 143 -8.94 11.57 1.47
CA ALA A 143 -9.66 10.60 2.27
C ALA A 143 -9.14 9.18 1.98
N VAL A 144 -9.08 8.35 3.01
CA VAL A 144 -8.81 6.91 2.85
C VAL A 144 -10.10 6.15 3.11
N CYS A 145 -10.48 5.28 2.19
CA CYS A 145 -11.72 4.52 2.25
C CYS A 145 -11.42 3.01 2.22
N ASP A 146 -12.14 2.26 3.06
CA ASP A 146 -12.31 0.83 2.89
C ASP A 146 -13.57 0.59 2.03
N PRO A 147 -13.43 0.07 0.80
CA PRO A 147 -14.55 -0.13 -0.11
C PRO A 147 -15.56 -1.16 0.39
N LEU A 148 -15.17 -2.10 1.24
CA LEU A 148 -16.06 -3.16 1.74
C LEU A 148 -16.91 -2.69 2.92
N SER A 149 -16.28 -2.09 3.92
CA SER A 149 -17.01 -1.57 5.09
C SER A 149 -17.67 -0.21 4.84
N ARG A 150 -17.31 0.46 3.73
CA ARG A 150 -17.69 1.85 3.41
C ARG A 150 -17.30 2.86 4.49
N GLN A 151 -16.39 2.45 5.37
CA GLN A 151 -15.76 3.35 6.32
C GLN A 151 -14.75 4.22 5.59
N HIS A 152 -14.66 5.46 6.03
CA HIS A 152 -13.71 6.42 5.46
C HIS A 152 -13.12 7.27 6.58
N VAL A 153 -11.90 7.72 6.34
CA VAL A 153 -11.18 8.64 7.21
C VAL A 153 -10.78 9.84 6.35
N HIS A 154 -11.31 11.01 6.69
CA HIS A 154 -10.81 12.27 6.14
C HIS A 154 -9.46 12.58 6.76
N LEU A 155 -8.49 12.90 5.91
CA LEU A 155 -7.21 13.38 6.39
C LEU A 155 -7.34 14.88 6.68
N PRO A 156 -6.75 15.38 7.78
CA PRO A 156 -6.66 16.81 8.00
C PRO A 156 -5.87 17.47 6.88
N ALA A 157 -6.07 18.77 6.66
CA ALA A 157 -5.18 19.53 5.79
C ALA A 157 -3.74 19.49 6.32
N ILE A 158 -2.75 19.59 5.44
CA ILE A 158 -1.36 19.79 5.85
C ILE A 158 -1.29 21.16 6.54
N PRO A 159 -0.91 21.25 7.83
CA PRO A 159 -0.96 22.50 8.58
C PRO A 159 -0.02 23.58 8.04
N ASP A 160 -0.44 24.85 8.07
CA ASP A 160 0.35 25.97 7.54
C ASP A 160 1.67 26.18 8.30
N ASP A 161 1.70 25.93 9.61
CA ASP A 161 2.92 25.96 10.42
C ASP A 161 3.92 24.86 9.99
N LEU A 162 3.40 23.68 9.62
CA LEU A 162 4.21 22.60 9.06
C LEU A 162 4.78 22.99 7.69
N VAL A 163 4.01 23.67 6.84
CA VAL A 163 4.48 24.21 5.55
C VAL A 163 5.52 25.33 5.77
N ALA A 164 5.30 26.21 6.74
CA ALA A 164 6.24 27.28 7.09
C ALA A 164 7.58 26.70 7.57
N SER A 165 7.56 25.59 8.32
CA SER A 165 8.76 24.92 8.84
C SER A 165 9.73 24.44 7.75
N VAL A 166 9.22 24.16 6.54
CA VAL A 166 10.05 23.73 5.39
C VAL A 166 10.48 24.89 4.49
N GLN A 167 10.17 26.14 4.89
CA GLN A 167 10.58 27.38 4.22
C GLN A 167 10.09 27.49 2.77
N VAL A 168 8.84 27.07 2.53
CA VAL A 168 8.21 27.12 1.19
C VAL A 168 6.94 27.96 1.12
N GLN A 169 6.59 28.67 2.20
CA GLN A 169 5.31 29.36 2.34
C GLN A 169 5.08 30.45 1.27
N GLU A 170 6.15 31.13 0.83
CA GLU A 170 6.09 32.13 -0.24
C GLU A 170 6.15 31.53 -1.64
N ARG A 171 6.38 30.21 -1.75
CA ARG A 171 6.58 29.52 -3.02
C ARG A 171 5.26 28.94 -3.52
N LYS A 172 4.99 29.13 -4.80
CA LYS A 172 3.83 28.53 -5.46
C LYS A 172 3.98 27.00 -5.50
N LEU A 173 2.99 26.25 -5.01
CA LEU A 173 2.90 24.81 -5.24
C LEU A 173 2.62 24.55 -6.72
N GLU A 174 3.48 23.78 -7.39
CA GLU A 174 3.35 23.44 -8.81
C GLU A 174 2.87 21.99 -9.01
N CYS A 175 3.15 21.08 -8.07
CA CYS A 175 2.66 19.70 -8.15
C CYS A 175 2.42 19.07 -6.78
N PHE A 176 1.38 18.25 -6.71
CA PHE A 176 1.00 17.43 -5.56
C PHE A 176 0.75 15.99 -6.02
N ALA A 177 1.16 15.00 -5.22
CA ALA A 177 0.63 13.64 -5.32
C ALA A 177 0.67 12.99 -3.94
N ALA A 178 -0.30 12.12 -3.68
CA ALA A 178 -0.38 11.35 -2.46
C ALA A 178 -0.45 9.84 -2.76
N ALA A 179 0.14 9.04 -1.88
CA ALA A 179 0.15 7.59 -1.99
C ALA A 179 0.06 6.93 -0.62
N LEU A 180 -0.56 5.75 -0.56
CA LEU A 180 -0.57 4.90 0.64
C LEU A 180 0.80 4.25 0.79
N VAL A 181 1.35 4.37 2.00
CA VAL A 181 2.53 3.61 2.40
C VAL A 181 2.08 2.18 2.69
N PRO A 182 2.72 1.16 2.09
CA PRO A 182 2.42 -0.23 2.41
C PRO A 182 2.55 -0.50 3.90
N SER A 183 1.51 -1.15 4.45
CA SER A 183 1.40 -1.40 5.89
C SER A 183 2.35 -2.51 6.38
N GLY A 184 2.86 -3.35 5.48
CA GLY A 184 3.65 -4.53 5.87
C GLY A 184 2.91 -5.36 6.92
N ASP A 185 3.60 -5.73 8.01
CA ASP A 185 3.02 -6.49 9.14
C ASP A 185 2.27 -5.60 10.17
N GLN A 186 2.07 -4.31 9.90
CA GLN A 186 1.35 -3.42 10.82
C GLN A 186 -0.12 -3.83 10.96
N GLU A 187 -0.70 -3.42 12.09
CA GLU A 187 -2.08 -3.71 12.45
C GLU A 187 -3.05 -3.27 11.35
N ASP A 188 -4.00 -4.15 10.99
CA ASP A 188 -4.91 -4.05 9.83
C ASP A 188 -5.73 -2.75 9.75
N THR A 189 -5.77 -1.97 10.84
CA THR A 189 -6.53 -0.73 10.98
C THR A 189 -5.68 0.51 10.77
N THR A 190 -4.36 0.42 10.89
CA THR A 190 -3.44 1.55 10.75
C THR A 190 -3.01 1.77 9.30
N PHE A 191 -2.67 3.00 8.95
CA PHE A 191 -2.14 3.35 7.64
C PHE A 191 -1.32 4.63 7.70
N LYS A 192 -0.46 4.81 6.70
CA LYS A 192 0.26 6.08 6.47
C LYS A 192 0.05 6.54 5.05
N VAL A 193 0.08 7.86 4.86
CA VAL A 193 0.02 8.49 3.54
C VAL A 193 1.25 9.37 3.35
N VAL A 194 1.94 9.21 2.23
CA VAL A 194 2.99 10.12 1.78
C VAL A 194 2.36 11.12 0.83
N ALA A 195 2.44 12.41 1.14
CA ALA A 195 2.13 13.49 0.23
C ALA A 195 3.42 14.13 -0.26
N ARG A 196 3.73 13.96 -1.55
CA ARG A 196 4.88 14.57 -2.22
C ARG A 196 4.44 15.85 -2.92
N THR A 197 5.12 16.93 -2.57
CA THR A 197 4.90 18.27 -3.11
C THR A 197 6.13 18.77 -3.84
N TYR A 198 5.89 19.60 -4.84
CA TYR A 198 6.91 20.32 -5.58
C TYR A 198 6.55 21.80 -5.61
N TYR A 199 7.43 22.63 -5.05
CA TYR A 199 7.27 24.08 -4.99
C TYR A 199 8.16 24.76 -6.03
N ARG A 200 7.65 25.87 -6.57
CA ARG A 200 8.40 26.84 -7.39
C ARG A 200 9.69 27.23 -6.65
N GLU A 201 10.77 27.45 -7.40
CA GLU A 201 12.16 27.47 -6.87
C GLU A 201 12.67 26.09 -6.43
N GLU A 202 12.12 25.07 -7.08
CA GLU A 202 12.70 23.76 -7.26
C GLU A 202 12.94 22.94 -5.99
N MET A 203 11.98 22.97 -5.07
CA MET A 203 12.03 22.22 -3.80
C MET A 203 11.02 21.09 -3.77
N TYR A 204 11.48 19.88 -3.46
CA TYR A 204 10.64 18.74 -3.14
C TYR A 204 10.48 18.61 -1.63
N VAL A 205 9.24 18.36 -1.20
CA VAL A 205 8.93 18.05 0.21
C VAL A 205 7.99 16.86 0.26
N ALA A 206 8.30 15.90 1.13
CA ALA A 206 7.42 14.79 1.48
C ALA A 206 6.85 15.02 2.87
N PHE A 207 5.52 15.08 2.97
CA PHE A 207 4.78 15.07 4.22
C PHE A 207 4.24 13.67 4.48
N ILE A 208 4.22 13.26 5.75
CA ILE A 208 3.77 11.93 6.16
C ILE A 208 2.59 12.08 7.11
N PHE A 209 1.45 11.53 6.73
CA PHE A 209 0.31 11.34 7.64
C PHE A 209 0.41 9.96 8.28
N SER A 210 0.09 9.88 9.57
CA SER A 210 -0.07 8.62 10.29
C SER A 210 -1.46 8.54 10.89
N SER A 211 -2.19 7.46 10.60
CA SER A 211 -3.52 7.25 11.19
C SER A 211 -3.48 7.00 12.70
N VAL A 212 -2.32 6.61 13.24
CA VAL A 212 -2.12 6.36 14.68
C VAL A 212 -2.16 7.68 15.46
N SER A 213 -1.48 8.70 14.96
CA SER A 213 -1.42 10.01 15.60
C SER A 213 -2.45 10.99 15.06
N GLY A 214 -3.01 10.73 13.89
CA GLY A 214 -3.98 11.60 13.21
C GLY A 214 -3.37 12.91 12.70
N VAL A 215 -2.04 13.01 12.62
CA VAL A 215 -1.33 14.25 12.26
C VAL A 215 -0.35 14.06 11.11
N TRP A 216 -0.05 15.17 10.44
CA TRP A 216 1.02 15.28 9.45
C TRP A 216 2.36 15.60 10.10
N SER A 217 3.44 15.08 9.53
CA SER A 217 4.81 15.47 9.86
C SER A 217 5.62 15.74 8.59
N VAL A 218 6.71 16.51 8.73
CA VAL A 218 7.70 16.64 7.66
C VAL A 218 8.52 15.35 7.63
N GLY A 219 8.51 14.69 6.49
CA GLY A 219 9.30 13.49 6.26
C GLY A 219 10.68 13.82 5.73
N ALA A 220 10.72 14.36 4.51
CA ALA A 220 11.97 14.65 3.81
C ALA A 220 11.82 15.93 2.99
N ARG A 221 12.93 16.61 2.73
CA ARG A 221 12.97 17.76 1.83
C ARG A 221 14.27 17.78 1.03
N THR A 222 14.24 18.21 -0.21
CA THR A 222 15.46 18.41 -1.01
C THR A 222 15.27 19.47 -2.09
N LYS A 223 16.37 20.13 -2.46
CA LYS A 223 16.43 21.02 -3.63
C LYS A 223 16.71 20.20 -4.89
N CYS A 224 16.26 20.70 -6.05
CA CYS A 224 16.51 20.08 -7.35
C CYS A 224 17.99 19.99 -7.70
N ASP A 225 18.80 20.97 -7.30
CA ASP A 225 20.26 20.95 -7.47
C ASP A 225 20.87 19.68 -6.88
N ALA A 226 20.44 19.28 -5.69
CA ALA A 226 20.92 18.07 -5.01
C ALA A 226 20.40 16.76 -5.65
N LEU A 227 19.50 16.86 -6.63
CA LEU A 227 18.98 15.74 -7.43
C LEU A 227 19.56 15.74 -8.86
N ASP A 228 20.52 16.62 -9.14
CA ASP A 228 21.11 16.89 -10.46
C ASP A 228 20.03 17.24 -11.50
N LEU A 229 19.00 17.99 -11.09
CA LEU A 229 17.89 18.40 -11.95
C LEU A 229 18.17 19.79 -12.53
N PRO A 230 18.08 20.00 -13.86
CA PRO A 230 18.40 21.29 -14.46
C PRO A 230 17.33 22.35 -14.18
N LEU A 231 17.80 23.54 -13.77
CA LEU A 231 17.07 24.73 -13.28
C LEU A 231 16.08 25.42 -14.24
N TYR A 232 15.75 24.82 -15.39
CA TYR A 232 14.94 25.48 -16.43
C TYR A 232 13.56 24.86 -16.56
N ARG A 233 12.55 25.65 -16.14
CA ARG A 233 11.10 25.41 -16.30
C ARG A 233 10.70 23.97 -16.00
N VAL A 234 10.83 23.56 -14.74
CA VAL A 234 10.15 22.38 -14.22
C VAL A 234 8.64 22.72 -14.07
N GLY A 235 7.98 23.04 -15.20
CA GLY A 235 6.53 22.87 -15.38
C GLY A 235 6.23 21.41 -15.74
N THR A 236 7.03 20.49 -15.21
CA THR A 236 7.04 19.09 -15.58
C THR A 236 5.93 18.39 -14.83
N LEU A 237 4.87 18.09 -15.58
CA LEU A 237 3.78 17.19 -15.23
C LEU A 237 4.35 15.90 -14.59
N LEU A 238 4.50 15.86 -13.26
CA LEU A 238 4.66 14.60 -12.53
C LEU A 238 3.27 13.97 -12.43
N VAL A 239 2.72 13.54 -13.57
CA VAL A 239 1.37 12.96 -13.71
C VAL A 239 1.41 11.43 -13.67
N VAL A 240 2.61 10.84 -13.60
CA VAL A 240 2.77 9.39 -13.68
C VAL A 240 2.53 8.77 -12.30
N PRO A 241 1.83 7.62 -12.23
CA PRO A 241 1.59 6.91 -10.98
C PRO A 241 2.87 6.75 -10.14
N HIS A 242 2.71 6.85 -8.83
CA HIS A 242 3.76 6.48 -7.89
C HIS A 242 4.03 4.97 -7.99
N HIS A 243 5.30 4.61 -8.04
CA HIS A 243 5.73 3.23 -7.94
C HIS A 243 6.34 3.00 -6.57
N TYR A 244 6.18 1.78 -6.03
CA TYR A 244 6.77 1.42 -4.77
C TYR A 244 7.54 0.11 -4.92
N ALA A 245 8.79 0.11 -4.49
CA ALA A 245 9.64 -1.07 -4.46
C ALA A 245 10.70 -0.92 -3.37
N TYR A 246 10.89 -1.96 -2.56
CA TYR A 246 11.90 -2.06 -1.51
C TYR A 246 11.93 -0.85 -0.55
N GLY A 247 10.77 -0.48 0.01
CA GLY A 247 10.69 0.63 0.98
C GLY A 247 10.77 2.02 0.36
N CYS A 248 10.79 2.13 -0.98
CA CYS A 248 11.01 3.38 -1.67
C CYS A 248 9.86 3.72 -2.61
N PHE A 249 9.49 5.00 -2.64
CA PHE A 249 8.63 5.54 -3.68
C PHE A 249 9.45 6.08 -4.84
N TYR A 250 8.97 5.85 -6.06
CA TYR A 250 9.56 6.34 -7.29
C TYR A 250 8.53 7.12 -8.10
N TRP A 251 8.91 8.32 -8.54
CA TRP A 251 8.10 9.14 -9.44
C TRP A 251 8.88 9.42 -10.71
N LYS A 252 8.28 9.05 -11.85
CA LYS A 252 8.82 9.38 -13.16
C LYS A 252 8.64 10.86 -13.42
N MET A 253 9.75 11.56 -13.63
CA MET A 253 9.71 12.89 -14.20
C MET A 253 9.43 12.77 -15.70
N LEU A 254 8.27 13.26 -16.14
CA LEU A 254 7.97 13.37 -17.57
C LEU A 254 9.01 14.28 -18.23
N CYS A 255 9.27 14.07 -19.51
CA CYS A 255 10.22 14.88 -20.27
C CYS A 255 11.68 14.84 -19.75
N LYS A 256 12.09 13.78 -19.05
CA LYS A 256 13.48 13.55 -18.60
C LYS A 256 13.74 12.06 -18.43
N ASN A 257 14.95 11.58 -18.70
CA ASN A 257 15.34 10.19 -18.38
C ASN A 257 15.70 10.04 -16.90
N LYS A 258 14.81 10.45 -15.99
CA LYS A 258 15.03 10.40 -14.55
C LYS A 258 13.81 9.99 -13.74
N LEU A 259 14.08 9.33 -12.62
CA LEU A 259 13.16 9.05 -11.52
C LEU A 259 13.57 9.85 -10.29
N ILE A 260 12.59 10.34 -9.56
CA ILE A 260 12.78 10.82 -8.18
C ILE A 260 12.49 9.65 -7.27
N LYS A 261 13.40 9.36 -6.34
CA LYS A 261 13.26 8.32 -5.33
C LYS A 261 13.12 8.98 -3.95
N LEU A 262 12.14 8.53 -3.17
CA LEU A 262 12.06 8.77 -1.73
C LEU A 262 12.25 7.43 -1.02
N ASP A 263 13.35 7.30 -0.28
CA ASP A 263 13.58 6.18 0.64
C ASP A 263 12.86 6.48 1.96
N LEU A 264 11.90 5.63 2.35
CA LEU A 264 11.12 5.80 3.57
C LEU A 264 11.84 5.33 4.83
N ASN A 265 12.86 4.49 4.71
CA ASN A 265 13.62 4.02 5.87
C ASN A 265 14.53 5.12 6.40
N ASN A 266 15.14 5.86 5.48
CA ASN A 266 16.08 6.94 5.79
C ASN A 266 15.47 8.34 5.61
N MET A 267 14.22 8.41 5.14
CA MET A 267 13.53 9.66 4.79
C MET A 267 14.39 10.59 3.92
N LYS A 268 14.92 10.04 2.82
CA LYS A 268 15.86 10.73 1.95
C LYS A 268 15.42 10.72 0.49
N PHE A 269 15.46 11.89 -0.13
CA PHE A 269 15.31 12.02 -1.57
C PHE A 269 16.62 11.74 -2.30
N SER A 270 16.50 11.11 -3.46
CA SER A 270 17.58 10.91 -4.43
C SER A 270 16.99 10.85 -5.84
N SER A 271 17.82 10.84 -6.87
CA SER A 271 17.38 10.65 -8.25
C SER A 271 18.07 9.44 -8.86
N LEU A 272 17.39 8.79 -9.81
CA LEU A 272 17.94 7.70 -10.61
C LEU A 272 17.85 8.08 -12.08
N HIS A 273 18.92 7.80 -12.81
CA HIS A 273 18.91 7.89 -14.26
C HIS A 273 18.22 6.67 -14.86
N LEU A 274 17.39 6.94 -15.86
CA LEU A 274 16.80 5.91 -16.71
C LEU A 274 17.66 5.74 -17.97
N PRO A 275 17.56 4.61 -18.68
CA PRO A 275 18.22 4.46 -19.97
C PRO A 275 17.83 5.58 -20.93
N PRO A 276 18.63 5.80 -21.99
CA PRO A 276 18.23 6.62 -23.13
C PRO A 276 16.81 6.28 -23.63
N ASP A 277 16.17 7.25 -24.29
CA ASP A 277 14.82 7.15 -24.86
C ASP A 277 13.62 7.04 -23.89
N HIS A 278 13.82 7.17 -22.57
CA HIS A 278 12.73 7.15 -21.58
C HIS A 278 12.14 8.55 -21.31
N TYR A 279 12.29 9.48 -22.25
CA TYR A 279 11.96 10.89 -22.06
C TYR A 279 10.44 11.08 -21.88
N MET A 280 9.63 10.50 -22.79
CA MET A 280 8.16 10.47 -22.73
C MET A 280 7.58 9.09 -22.41
N ARG A 281 8.42 8.07 -22.15
CA ARG A 281 7.93 6.70 -21.95
C ARG A 281 7.24 6.56 -20.59
N LEU A 282 6.09 5.91 -20.60
CA LEU A 282 5.47 5.40 -19.38
C LEU A 282 6.24 4.18 -18.92
N ILE A 283 6.55 4.16 -17.63
CA ILE A 283 7.26 3.06 -16.99
C ILE A 283 6.51 2.62 -15.74
N VAL A 284 6.85 1.43 -15.26
CA VAL A 284 6.47 0.90 -13.95
C VAL A 284 7.72 0.34 -13.31
N ILE A 285 7.98 0.73 -12.06
CA ILE A 285 9.05 0.16 -11.24
C ILE A 285 8.47 -0.94 -10.36
N VAL A 286 9.14 -2.09 -10.33
CA VAL A 286 8.74 -3.28 -9.60
C VAL A 286 9.93 -3.90 -8.87
N GLU A 287 9.65 -4.74 -7.89
CA GLU A 287 10.65 -5.58 -7.24
C GLU A 287 10.97 -6.79 -8.14
N ALA A 288 12.23 -6.94 -8.56
CA ALA A 288 12.68 -8.04 -9.42
C ALA A 288 13.24 -9.25 -8.64
N GLY A 289 13.20 -9.19 -7.31
CA GLY A 289 13.85 -10.16 -6.43
C GLY A 289 15.31 -9.80 -6.13
N ASN A 290 15.87 -10.37 -5.06
CA ASN A 290 17.26 -10.18 -4.65
C ASN A 290 17.69 -8.71 -4.46
N GLY A 291 16.75 -7.81 -4.13
CA GLY A 291 17.01 -6.38 -3.98
C GLY A 291 17.23 -5.63 -5.30
N LEU A 292 16.88 -6.24 -6.43
CA LEU A 292 17.05 -5.67 -7.77
C LEU A 292 15.78 -4.96 -8.22
N LEU A 293 15.92 -3.80 -8.84
CA LEU A 293 14.78 -3.07 -9.40
C LEU A 293 14.49 -3.57 -10.82
N GLY A 294 13.23 -3.90 -11.06
CA GLY A 294 12.69 -4.14 -12.39
C GLY A 294 12.03 -2.88 -12.94
N MET A 295 12.21 -2.60 -14.22
CA MET A 295 11.52 -1.53 -14.93
C MET A 295 10.77 -2.11 -16.10
N ILE A 296 9.45 -1.93 -16.14
CA ILE A 296 8.60 -2.26 -17.29
C ILE A 296 8.29 -0.97 -18.04
N SER A 297 8.61 -0.90 -19.33
CA SER A 297 8.38 0.29 -20.16
C SER A 297 7.40 0.01 -21.28
N ARG A 298 6.41 0.90 -21.46
CA ARG A 298 5.49 0.85 -22.61
C ARG A 298 6.05 1.68 -23.75
N THR A 299 6.28 1.06 -24.90
CA THR A 299 6.73 1.74 -26.13
C THR A 299 5.61 1.77 -27.16
N ASN A 300 5.38 2.92 -27.79
CA ASN A 300 4.59 3.00 -29.02
C ASN A 300 5.56 2.97 -30.20
N ARG A 301 5.92 1.78 -30.68
CA ARG A 301 6.56 1.65 -32.00
C ARG A 301 5.47 1.40 -33.04
N ASN A 302 5.78 1.63 -34.32
CA ASN A 302 4.85 1.62 -35.46
C ASN A 302 3.96 0.35 -35.62
N ASN A 303 4.13 -0.68 -34.79
CA ASN A 303 3.34 -1.92 -34.75
C ASN A 303 2.54 -2.15 -33.45
N GLY A 304 2.37 -1.14 -32.58
CA GLY A 304 1.55 -1.22 -31.37
C GLY A 304 2.32 -1.10 -30.04
N PRO A 305 1.64 -1.25 -28.88
CA PRO A 305 2.27 -1.13 -27.57
C PRO A 305 3.13 -2.37 -27.24
N PHE A 306 4.44 -2.18 -27.10
CA PHE A 306 5.35 -3.24 -26.60
C PHE A 306 5.75 -2.96 -25.14
N LEU A 307 5.82 -4.01 -24.34
CA LEU A 307 6.40 -3.98 -23.00
C LEU A 307 7.84 -4.48 -23.06
N TYR A 308 8.77 -3.69 -22.54
CA TYR A 308 10.17 -4.05 -22.36
C TYR A 308 10.52 -4.06 -20.88
N TYR A 309 11.35 -5.01 -20.46
CA TYR A 309 11.73 -5.18 -19.06
C TYR A 309 13.25 -5.11 -18.89
N THR A 310 13.72 -4.38 -17.88
CA THR A 310 15.13 -4.28 -17.49
C THR A 310 15.28 -4.49 -15.99
N ILE A 311 16.38 -5.13 -15.59
CA ILE A 311 16.77 -5.27 -14.18
C ILE A 311 18.03 -4.44 -13.95
N SER A 312 18.08 -3.64 -12.89
CA SER A 312 19.32 -3.00 -12.44
C SER A 312 19.61 -3.29 -10.97
N GLN A 313 20.90 -3.34 -10.63
CA GLN A 313 21.34 -3.37 -9.23
C GLN A 313 21.01 -2.04 -8.56
N ASN A 314 20.65 -2.09 -7.27
CA ASN A 314 20.36 -0.91 -6.46
C ASN A 314 21.55 0.08 -6.56
N GLY A 315 21.36 1.20 -7.27
CA GLY A 315 22.39 2.22 -7.49
C GLY A 315 23.26 2.08 -8.74
N ALA A 316 23.15 0.99 -9.52
CA ALA A 316 23.80 0.89 -10.83
C ALA A 316 22.87 1.41 -11.93
N GLN A 317 23.42 2.23 -12.81
CA GLN A 317 22.73 2.76 -13.98
C GLN A 317 22.15 1.62 -14.82
N TYR A 318 20.92 1.78 -15.30
CA TYR A 318 20.37 0.87 -16.30
C TYR A 318 21.21 0.98 -17.57
N SER A 319 21.90 -0.09 -17.95
CA SER A 319 22.62 -0.22 -19.22
C SER A 319 21.67 -0.55 -20.35
#